data_AF-A0A651UR74-F1
#
_entry.id   AF-A0A651UR74-F1
#
_cell.length_a   1.000
_cell.length_b   1.000
_cell.length_c   1.000
_cell.angle_alpha   90.00
_cell.angle_beta   90.00
_cell.angle_gamma   90.00
#
_symmetry.space_group_name_H-M   'P 1'
#
loop_
_entity.id
_entity.type
_entity.pdbx_description
1 polymer ?
#
loop_
_entity_poly.entity_id
_entity_poly.type
_entity_poly.pdbx_seq_one_letter_code
_entity_poly.pdbx_strand_id
1 'polypeptide(L)' 'TQRHGAPVVWVHDGERDHPTIALINRAVEPQLTAYLQAGERRGMIFMRQVGGHAVDFSDCKEAFVNVNTPGELAQWQKRP' A
#
# COMPACT_ATOMS: atom_id res chain seq x y z
N THR A 1 -11.77 0.91 8.96
CA THR A 1 -10.41 0.34 8.94
C THR A 1 -10.33 -0.97 9.72
N GLN A 2 -10.65 -2.11 9.11
CA GLN A 2 -10.55 -3.40 9.82
C GLN A 2 -9.63 -4.39 9.09
N ARG A 3 -8.61 -4.83 9.83
CA ARG A 3 -7.61 -5.81 9.41
C ARG A 3 -8.19 -7.23 9.34
N HIS A 4 -9.30 -7.51 10.03
CA HIS A 4 -9.99 -8.82 10.05
C HIS A 4 -9.06 -10.04 10.24
N GLY A 5 -7.98 -9.89 11.01
CA GLY A 5 -6.98 -10.94 11.20
C GLY A 5 -6.03 -11.18 10.02
N ALA A 6 -6.21 -10.50 8.88
CA ALA A 6 -5.31 -10.58 7.74
C ALA A 6 -3.88 -10.18 8.14
N PRO A 7 -2.85 -10.89 7.67
CA PRO A 7 -1.47 -10.60 8.03
C PRO A 7 -0.93 -9.35 7.31
N VAL A 8 -1.57 -8.94 6.22
CA VAL A 8 -1.27 -7.72 5.46
C VAL A 8 -2.57 -6.99 5.13
N VAL A 9 -2.58 -5.67 5.29
CA VAL A 9 -3.58 -4.80 4.68
C VAL A 9 -2.91 -3.55 4.13
N TRP A 10 -3.45 -2.99 3.06
CA TRP A 10 -2.96 -1.75 2.44
C TRP A 10 -4.09 -0.74 2.25
N VAL A 11 -3.73 0.52 2.01
CA VAL A 11 -4.69 1.60 1.79
C VAL A 11 -5.29 1.53 0.40
N HIS A 12 -6.60 1.75 0.28
CA HIS A 12 -7.27 2.14 -0.96
C HIS A 12 -7.94 3.50 -0.75
N ASP A 13 -7.59 4.49 -1.58
CA ASP A 13 -8.01 5.90 -1.39
C ASP A 13 -9.39 6.21 -2.00
N GLY A 14 -10.10 5.20 -2.49
CA GLY A 14 -11.37 5.32 -3.21
C GLY A 14 -11.22 5.25 -4.74
N GLU A 15 -10.02 5.47 -5.28
CA GLU A 15 -9.73 5.38 -6.72
C GLU A 15 -8.66 4.34 -7.05
N ARG A 16 -7.66 4.17 -6.18
CA ARG A 16 -6.55 3.25 -6.41
C ARG A 16 -6.00 2.63 -5.13
N ASP A 17 -5.35 1.49 -5.30
CA ASP A 17 -4.54 0.84 -4.27
C ASP A 17 -3.23 1.61 -4.02
N HIS A 18 -2.84 1.72 -2.74
CA HIS A 18 -1.55 2.22 -2.26
C HIS A 18 -0.80 1.11 -1.52
N PRO A 19 -0.26 0.10 -2.23
CA PRO A 19 0.37 -1.07 -1.61
C PRO A 19 1.50 -0.77 -0.63
N THR A 20 2.26 0.31 -0.88
CA THR A 20 3.42 0.65 -0.05
C THR A 20 3.02 1.35 1.24
N ILE A 21 1.76 1.77 1.38
CA ILE A 21 1.15 2.25 2.61
C ILE A 21 0.38 1.07 3.21
N ALA A 22 1.11 0.20 3.91
CA ALA A 22 0.59 -1.07 4.40
C ALA A 22 0.94 -1.33 5.86
N LEU A 23 0.02 -2.04 6.53
CA LEU A 23 0.28 -2.69 7.81
C LEU A 23 0.61 -4.16 7.55
N ILE A 24 1.83 -4.57 7.91
CA ILE A 24 2.36 -5.91 7.64
C ILE A 24 2.77 -6.56 8.96
N ASN A 25 2.27 -7.76 9.22
CA ASN A 25 2.69 -8.56 10.36
C ASN A 25 4.03 -9.25 10.09
N ARG A 26 4.92 -9.31 11.10
CA ARG A 26 6.23 -9.96 10.97
C ARG A 26 6.15 -11.44 10.60
N ALA A 27 5.05 -12.14 10.89
CA ALA A 27 4.84 -13.52 10.46
C ALA A 27 4.93 -13.73 8.93
N VAL A 28 4.81 -12.67 8.14
CA VAL A 28 4.92 -12.68 6.66
C VAL A 28 6.38 -12.75 6.17
N GLU A 29 7.36 -12.45 7.02
CA GLU A 29 8.79 -12.36 6.65
C GLU A 29 9.34 -13.60 5.91
N PRO A 30 9.06 -14.86 6.35
CA PRO A 30 9.58 -16.03 5.64
C PRO A 30 9.03 -16.14 4.21
N GLN A 31 7.76 -15.79 4.01
CA GLN A 31 7.11 -15.81 2.70
C GLN A 31 7.67 -14.72 1.79
N LEU A 32 7.94 -13.52 2.33
CA LEU A 32 8.54 -12.42 1.58
C LEU A 32 9.96 -12.77 1.14
N THR A 33 10.75 -13.35 2.04
CA THR A 33 12.12 -13.79 1.73
C THR A 33 12.12 -14.82 0.60
N ALA A 34 11.28 -15.85 0.69
CA ALA A 34 11.17 -16.86 -0.36
C ALA A 34 10.70 -16.27 -1.70
N TYR A 35 9.74 -15.34 -1.67
CA TYR A 35 9.22 -14.66 -2.86
C TYR A 35 10.34 -13.87 -3.58
N LEU A 36 11.13 -13.10 -2.83
CA LEU A 36 12.25 -12.34 -3.37
C LEU A 36 13.38 -13.24 -3.87
N GLN A 37 13.69 -14.33 -3.16
CA GLN A 37 14.70 -15.32 -3.58
C GLN A 37 14.34 -16.04 -4.88
N ALA A 38 13.04 -16.20 -5.17
CA ALA A 38 12.55 -16.70 -6.45
C ALA A 38 12.69 -15.68 -7.60
N GLY A 39 13.21 -14.47 -7.33
CA GLY A 39 13.36 -13.39 -8.31
C GLY A 39 12.09 -12.58 -8.56
N GLU A 40 11.04 -12.82 -7.79
CA GLU A 40 9.79 -12.08 -7.93
C GLU A 40 9.89 -10.67 -7.33
N ARG A 41 9.13 -9.74 -7.91
CA ARG A 41 9.17 -8.30 -7.56
C ARG A 41 7.80 -7.61 -7.55
N ARG A 42 6.72 -8.35 -7.82
CA ARG A 42 5.37 -7.78 -7.96
C ARG A 42 4.69 -7.70 -6.59
N GLY A 43 4.91 -6.60 -5.88
CA GLY A 43 4.44 -6.41 -4.50
C GLY A 43 2.95 -6.68 -4.28
N MET A 44 2.07 -6.17 -5.15
CA MET A 44 0.62 -6.42 -5.03
C MET A 44 0.22 -7.89 -5.17
N ILE A 45 0.94 -8.65 -6.01
CA ILE A 45 0.69 -10.09 -6.16
C ILE A 45 1.07 -10.81 -4.86
N PHE A 46 2.23 -10.47 -4.30
CA PHE A 46 2.66 -11.00 -3.02
C PHE A 46 1.66 -10.70 -1.89
N MET A 47 1.20 -9.44 -1.78
CA MET A 47 0.24 -9.03 -0.75
C MET A 47 -1.06 -9.82 -0.81
N ARG A 48 -1.57 -10.08 -2.02
CA ARG A 48 -2.76 -10.93 -2.22
C ARG A 48 -2.46 -12.40 -1.90
N GLN A 49 -1.29 -12.91 -2.29
CA GLN A 49 -0.88 -14.29 -2.05
C GLN A 49 -0.80 -14.63 -0.55
N VAL A 50 -0.37 -13.69 0.30
CA VAL A 50 -0.32 -13.89 1.75
C VAL A 50 -1.66 -13.60 2.45
N GLY A 51 -2.75 -13.48 1.69
CA GLY A 51 -4.11 -13.29 2.22
C GLY A 51 -4.40 -11.86 2.67
N GLY A 52 -3.71 -10.86 2.10
CA GLY A 52 -3.98 -9.47 2.38
C GLY A 52 -5.12 -8.88 1.53
N HIS A 53 -5.67 -7.77 2.02
CA HIS A 53 -6.72 -7.02 1.34
C HIS A 53 -6.59 -5.50 1.52
N ALA A 54 -7.27 -4.76 0.65
CA ALA A 54 -7.36 -3.31 0.72
C ALA A 54 -8.30 -2.87 1.85
N VAL A 55 -7.94 -1.79 2.54
CA VAL A 55 -8.80 -1.11 3.51
C VAL A 55 -9.20 0.23 2.92
N ASP A 56 -10.50 0.51 2.93
CA ASP A 56 -11.07 1.74 2.38
C ASP A 56 -10.75 2.96 3.25
N PHE A 57 -10.22 4.00 2.58
CA PHE A 57 -9.94 5.34 3.08
C PHE A 57 -10.46 6.42 2.12
N SER A 58 -11.53 6.11 1.37
CA SER A 58 -12.16 7.05 0.43
C SER A 58 -12.65 8.36 1.09
N ASP A 59 -12.93 8.32 2.40
CA ASP A 59 -13.29 9.48 3.22
C ASP A 59 -12.15 10.49 3.44
N CYS A 60 -10.90 10.07 3.20
CA CYS A 60 -9.70 10.89 3.40
C CYS A 60 -8.72 10.79 2.23
N LYS A 61 -9.23 10.66 1.00
CA LYS A 61 -8.45 10.54 -0.24
C LYS A 61 -7.26 11.50 -0.34
N GLU A 62 -7.44 12.77 0.03
CA GLU A 62 -6.38 13.79 -0.06
C GLU A 62 -5.15 13.48 0.81
N ALA A 63 -5.28 12.68 1.87
CA ALA A 63 -4.18 12.28 2.74
C ALA A 63 -3.17 11.35 2.05
N PHE A 64 -3.52 10.75 0.91
CA PHE A 64 -2.71 9.77 0.19
C PHE A 64 -2.19 10.27 -1.16
N VAL A 65 -2.21 11.59 -1.39
CA VAL A 65 -1.59 12.11 -2.61
C VAL A 65 -0.08 11.94 -2.56
N ASN A 66 0.46 11.34 -3.61
CA ASN A 66 1.89 11.15 -3.81
C ASN A 66 2.44 12.24 -4.74
N VAL A 67 3.62 12.76 -4.40
CA VAL A 67 4.34 13.76 -5.19
C VAL A 67 5.54 13.07 -5.84
N ASN A 68 5.42 12.76 -7.13
CA ASN A 68 6.44 12.08 -7.92
C ASN A 68 7.36 13.06 -8.65
N THR A 69 6.90 14.29 -8.91
CA THR A 69 7.66 15.28 -9.68
C THR A 69 7.81 16.62 -8.95
N PRO A 70 8.87 17.40 -9.25
CA PRO A 70 9.00 18.76 -8.73
C PRO A 70 7.84 19.67 -9.13
N GLY A 71 7.25 19.45 -10.31
CA GLY A 71 6.09 20.20 -10.77
C GLY A 71 4.84 19.96 -9.92
N GLU A 72 4.58 18.71 -9.54
CA GLU A 72 3.53 18.37 -8.57
C GLU A 72 3.79 19.04 -7.22
N LEU A 73 5.03 19.00 -6.71
CA LEU A 73 5.39 19.65 -5.45
C LEU A 73 5.07 21.16 -5.47
N ALA A 74 5.41 21.85 -6.55
CA ALA A 74 5.14 23.28 -6.71
C ALA A 74 3.64 23.60 -6.76
N GLN A 75 2.79 22.67 -7.20
CA GLN A 75 1.33 22.83 -7.13
C GLN A 75 0.83 22.70 -5.68
N TRP A 76 1.36 21.73 -4.92
CA TRP A 76 1.01 21.53 -3.51
C TRP A 76 1.39 22.72 -2.63
N GLN A 77 2.53 23.36 -2.88
CA GLN A 77 2.97 24.55 -2.15
C GLN A 77 2.10 25.79 -2.38
N LYS A 78 1.31 25.82 -3.45
CA LYS A 78 0.38 26.91 -3.76
C LYS A 78 -1.01 26.69 -3.16
N ARG A 79 -1.28 25.49 -2.62
CA ARG A 79 -2.52 25.24 -1.88
C ARG A 79 -2.47 26.03 -0.57
N PRO A 80 -3.54 26.76 -0.21
CA PRO A 80 -3.61 27.53 1.03
C PRO A 80 -3.60 26.62 2.27
#